data_AF-A0A7V9RGZ4-F1
#
_entry.id   AF-A0A7V9RGZ4-F1
#
_cell.length_a   1.000
_cell.length_b   1.000
_cell.length_c   1.000
_cell.angle_alpha   90.00
_cell.angle_beta   90.00
_cell.angle_gamma   90.00
#
_symmetry.space_group_name_H-M   'P 1'
#
loop_
_entity.id
_entity.type
_entity.pdbx_description
1 polymer ?
#
loop_
_entity_poly.entity_id
_entity_poly.type
_entity_poly.pdbx_seq_one_letter_code
_entity_poly.pdbx_strand_id
1 'polypeptide(L)' 'MLDIVPPPQPTLVTERLLLRPLRDADAIAVAAGAGDKRVARFLIQVPSPYPITLARRWVRHRIEWWALGRGVTLAIA' A
#
# COMPACT_ATOMS: atom_id res chain seq x y z
N MET A 1 29.31 6.54 -9.00
CA MET A 1 28.29 5.74 -8.29
C MET A 1 27.14 5.62 -9.26
N LEU A 2 26.81 4.41 -9.75
CA LEU A 2 25.72 4.27 -10.73
C LEU A 2 24.39 4.48 -10.01
N ASP A 3 23.61 5.47 -10.45
CA ASP A 3 22.24 5.68 -10.00
C ASP A 3 21.38 4.51 -10.51
N ILE A 4 21.16 3.51 -9.65
CA ILE A 4 20.19 2.44 -9.93
C ILE A 4 18.81 3.08 -9.79
N VAL A 5 18.27 3.57 -10.90
CA VAL A 5 16.86 3.94 -10.96
C VAL A 5 16.05 2.65 -10.79
N PRO A 6 15.23 2.52 -9.74
CA PRO A 6 14.39 1.34 -9.56
C PRO A 6 13.48 1.20 -10.79
N PRO A 7 13.32 -0.02 -11.33
CA PRO A 7 12.44 -0.21 -12.48
C PRO A 7 11.02 0.26 -12.15
N PRO A 8 10.19 0.59 -13.15
CA PRO A 8 8.80 0.91 -12.90
C PRO A 8 8.11 -0.27 -12.19
N GLN A 9 7.22 0.04 -11.23
CA GLN A 9 6.42 -1.00 -10.57
C GLN A 9 5.54 -1.74 -11.60
N PRO A 10 5.39 -3.06 -11.48
CA PRO A 10 4.60 -3.84 -12.42
C PRO A 10 3.11 -3.56 -12.28
N THR A 11 2.37 -3.77 -13.36
CA THR A 11 0.93 -3.98 -13.33
C THR A 11 0.67 -5.43 -13.71
N LEU A 12 -0.07 -6.15 -12.87
CA LEU A 12 -0.40 -7.56 -13.08
C LEU A 12 -1.88 -7.69 -13.40
N VAL A 13 -2.19 -8.39 -14.49
CA VAL A 13 -3.55 -8.67 -14.93
C VAL A 13 -3.81 -10.16 -14.75
N THR A 14 -4.93 -10.49 -14.13
CA THR A 14 -5.45 -11.85 -14.03
C THR A 14 -6.86 -11.88 -14.62
N GLU A 15 -7.49 -13.05 -14.64
CA GLU A 15 -8.88 -13.19 -15.10
C GLU A 15 -9.87 -12.28 -14.35
N ARG A 16 -9.63 -12.02 -13.06
CA ARG A 16 -10.58 -11.31 -12.19
C ARG A 16 -10.05 -10.04 -11.55
N LEU A 17 -8.74 -9.80 -11.60
CA LEU A 17 -8.10 -8.72 -10.85
C LEU A 17 -7.06 -7.98 -11.70
N LEU A 18 -7.02 -6.66 -11.51
CA LEU A 18 -5.93 -5.77 -11.90
C LEU A 18 -5.18 -5.35 -10.64
N LEU A 19 -3.90 -5.72 -10.54
CA LEU A 19 -3.00 -5.28 -9.49
C LEU A 19 -2.08 -4.20 -10.05
N ARG A 20 -2.15 -3.00 -9.51
CA ARG A 20 -1.43 -1.82 -10.03
C ARG A 20 -0.55 -1.16 -8.96
N PRO A 21 0.41 -0.29 -9.35
CA PRO A 21 1.15 0.52 -8.40
C PRO A 21 0.22 1.32 -7.47
N LEU A 22 0.63 1.45 -6.20
CA LEU A 22 -0.04 2.29 -5.22
C LEU A 22 -0.01 3.76 -5.65
N ARG A 23 -1.08 4.48 -5.32
CA ARG A 23 -1.23 5.93 -5.46
C ARG A 23 -1.63 6.52 -4.12
N ASP A 24 -1.31 7.79 -3.88
CA ASP A 24 -1.65 8.45 -2.61
C ASP A 24 -3.15 8.40 -2.27
N ALA A 25 -4.02 8.41 -3.28
CA ALA A 25 -5.47 8.28 -3.11
C ALA A 25 -5.91 6.93 -2.50
N ASP A 26 -5.10 5.87 -2.65
CA ASP A 26 -5.39 4.55 -2.08
C ASP A 26 -5.37 4.54 -0.55
N ALA A 27 -4.84 5.61 0.08
CA ALA A 27 -4.89 5.78 1.52
C ALA A 27 -6.32 5.73 2.08
N ILE A 28 -7.34 6.12 1.30
CA ILE A 28 -8.75 6.03 1.71
C ILE A 28 -9.16 4.56 1.87
N ALA A 29 -8.86 3.72 0.88
CA ALA A 29 -9.16 2.29 0.92
C ALA A 29 -8.36 1.57 2.01
N VAL A 30 -7.08 1.94 2.19
CA VAL A 30 -6.24 1.44 3.29
C VAL A 30 -6.84 1.80 4.65
N ALA A 31 -7.31 3.05 4.83
CA ALA A 31 -7.93 3.46 6.09
C ALA A 31 -9.21 2.69 6.38
N ALA A 32 -10.06 2.49 5.36
CA ALA A 32 -11.29 1.72 5.47
C ALA A 32 -11.00 0.25 5.83
N GLY A 33 -10.05 -0.38 5.13
CA GLY A 33 -9.67 -1.77 5.38
C GLY A 33 -9.02 -1.99 6.73
N ALA A 34 -8.05 -1.16 7.10
CA ALA A 34 -7.38 -1.26 8.41
C ALA A 34 -8.31 -0.90 9.58
N GLY A 35 -9.28 -0.01 9.36
CA GLY A 35 -10.28 0.37 10.36
C GLY A 35 -11.45 -0.61 10.50
N ASP A 36 -11.67 -1.52 9.54
CA ASP A 36 -12.71 -2.55 9.63
C ASP A 36 -12.37 -3.53 10.77
N LYS A 37 -13.27 -3.65 11.76
CA LYS A 37 -13.10 -4.54 12.91
C LYS A 37 -12.82 -6.00 12.53
N ARG A 38 -13.37 -6.47 11.40
CA ARG A 38 -13.15 -7.85 10.90
C ARG A 38 -11.70 -8.08 10.47
N VAL A 39 -11.03 -7.02 10.01
CA VAL A 39 -9.62 -7.00 9.63
C VAL A 39 -8.76 -6.67 10.85
N ALA A 40 -9.04 -5.56 11.54
CA ALA A 40 -8.25 -5.02 12.64
C ALA A 40 -8.01 -6.03 13.77
N ARG A 41 -8.97 -6.93 14.06
CA ARG A 41 -8.85 -7.97 15.10
C ARG A 41 -7.68 -8.94 14.89
N PHE A 42 -7.13 -9.02 13.67
CA PHE A 42 -5.99 -9.88 13.33
C PHE A 42 -4.71 -9.08 13.06
N LEU A 43 -4.74 -7.75 13.22
CA LEU A 43 -3.59 -6.88 12.99
C LEU A 43 -2.94 -6.48 14.32
N ILE A 44 -1.62 -6.39 14.31
CA ILE A 44 -0.85 -5.92 15.46
C ILE A 44 -0.91 -4.38 15.50
N GLN A 45 -1.28 -3.81 16.65
CA GLN A 45 -1.18 -2.37 16.94
C GLN A 45 -1.95 -1.44 15.96
N VAL A 46 -3.21 -1.76 15.66
CA VAL A 46 -4.08 -0.87 14.87
C VAL A 46 -4.87 0.06 15.80
N PRO A 47 -4.66 1.38 15.75
CA PRO A 47 -5.45 2.33 16.54
C PRO A 47 -6.91 2.34 16.09
N SER A 48 -7.83 2.57 17.02
CA SER A 48 -9.25 2.73 16.75
C SER A 48 -9.77 4.07 17.26
N PRO A 49 -10.38 4.91 16.40
CA PRO A 49 -10.53 4.74 14.95
C PRO A 49 -9.18 4.82 14.20
N TYR A 50 -9.07 4.16 13.05
CA TYR A 50 -7.83 4.19 12.26
C TYR A 50 -7.70 5.53 11.53
N PRO A 51 -6.65 6.34 11.79
CA PRO A 51 -6.57 7.69 11.26
C PRO A 51 -6.08 7.71 9.81
N ILE A 52 -6.73 8.50 8.95
CA ILE A 52 -6.35 8.68 7.54
C ILE A 52 -4.89 9.16 7.38
N THR A 53 -4.37 9.92 8.34
CA THR A 53 -2.98 10.39 8.35
C THR A 53 -1.97 9.24 8.45
N LEU A 54 -2.31 8.18 9.21
CA LEU A 54 -1.50 6.97 9.30
C LEU A 54 -1.58 6.15 8.01
N ALA A 55 -2.76 6.05 7.40
CA ALA A 55 -2.92 5.42 6.08
C ALA A 55 -2.06 6.11 5.01
N ARG A 56 -2.10 7.44 4.94
CA ARG A 56 -1.27 8.24 4.01
C ARG A 56 0.22 8.07 4.26
N ARG A 57 0.64 7.95 5.52
CA ARG A 57 2.04 7.67 5.87
C ARG A 57 2.43 6.27 5.40
N TRP A 58 1.59 5.28 5.65
CA TRP A 58 1.83 3.91 5.24
C TRP A 58 1.94 3.78 3.71
N VAL A 59 1.01 4.37 2.94
CA VAL A 59 1.04 4.33 1.47
C VAL A 59 2.33 4.92 0.92
N ARG A 60 2.71 6.13 1.36
CA ARG A 60 3.98 6.77 0.93
C ARG A 60 5.19 5.91 1.28
N HIS A 61 5.22 5.38 2.50
CA HIS A 61 6.29 4.49 2.92
C HIS A 61 6.39 3.23 2.04
N ARG A 62 5.26 2.64 1.62
CA ARG A 62 5.26 1.50 0.69
C ARG A 62 5.73 1.86 -0.72
N ILE A 63 5.41 3.07 -1.19
CA ILE A 63 5.92 3.59 -2.47
C ILE A 63 7.45 3.74 -2.41
N GLU A 64 7.98 4.31 -1.33
CA GLU A 64 9.43 4.43 -1.09
C GLU A 64 10.10 3.05 -0.92
N TRP A 65 9.42 2.09 -0.28
CA TRP A 65 9.92 0.72 -0.06
C TRP A 65 10.29 0.01 -1.37
N TRP A 66 9.52 0.26 -2.44
CA TRP A 66 9.85 -0.20 -3.78
C TRP A 66 11.12 0.45 -4.31
N ALA A 67 11.24 1.78 -4.17
CA ALA A 67 12.38 2.52 -4.69
C ALA A 67 13.71 2.06 -4.04
N LEU A 68 13.64 1.58 -2.81
CA LEU A 68 14.77 0.99 -2.08
C LEU A 68 15.01 -0.50 -2.38
N GLY A 69 14.28 -1.11 -3.31
CA GLY A 69 14.40 -2.53 -3.66
C GLY A 69 14.00 -3.48 -2.52
N ARG A 70 13.17 -3.03 -1.57
CA ARG A 70 12.83 -3.78 -0.35
C ARG A 70 11.54 -4.60 -0.45
N GLY A 71 10.79 -4.44 -1.55
CA GLY A 71 9.58 -5.18 -1.83
C GLY A 71 8.53 -4.34 -2.56
N VAL A 72 7.45 -4.99 -2.98
CA VAL A 72 6.36 -4.37 -3.73
C VAL A 72 5.04 -4.48 -2.96
N THR A 73 4.20 -3.45 -3.07
CA THR A 73 2.81 -3.48 -2.60
C THR A 73 1.95 -2.89 -3.71
N LEU A 74 0.99 -3.66 -4.19
CA LEU A 74 0.10 -3.30 -5.29
C LEU A 74 -1.32 -3.08 -4.76
N ALA A 75 -2.02 -2.10 -5.34
CA ALA A 75 -3.44 -1.92 -5.12
C ALA A 75 -4.24 -2.82 -6.06
N ILE A 76 -5.33 -3.38 -5.55
CA ILE A 76 -6.37 -4.00 -6.38
C ILE A 76 -7.26 -2.87 -6.90
N ALA A 77 -7.47 -2.83 -8.21
CA ALA A 77 -8.34 -1.87 -8.89
C ALA A 77 -9.72 -2.46 -9.20
#